data_AF-A0A2E6ZIG1-F1
#
_entry.id   AF-A0A2E6ZIG1-F1
#
_cell.length_a   1.000
_cell.length_b   1.000
_cell.length_c   1.000
_cell.angle_alpha   90.00
_cell.angle_beta   90.00
_cell.angle_gamma   90.00
#
_symmetry.space_group_name_H-M   'P 1'
#
loop_
_entity.id
_entity.type
_entity.pdbx_description
1 polymer ?
#
loop_
_entity_poly.entity_id
_entity_poly.type
_entity_poly.pdbx_seq_one_letter_code
_entity_poly.pdbx_strand_id
1 'polypeptide(L)' 'MRAVKGKNEKLSLISSLEAKIFNKIEEDGFLEVNTMSERENFLADDLYKRDIVKKVRRDNTIGYKTFKKED' A
#
# COMPACT_ATOMS: atom_id res chain seq x y z
N MET A 1 -0.10 2.99 15.29
CA MET A 1 1.01 2.19 14.73
C MET A 1 0.53 0.76 14.52
N ARG A 2 0.96 0.08 13.46
CA ARG A 2 0.61 -1.32 13.14
C ARG A 2 1.87 -2.02 12.58
N ALA A 3 2.02 -3.31 12.85
CA ALA A 3 3.01 -4.15 12.18
C ALA A 3 2.37 -4.83 10.96
N VAL A 4 3.01 -4.72 9.80
CA VAL A 4 2.55 -5.32 8.54
C VAL A 4 3.69 -6.09 7.87
N LYS A 5 3.34 -7.17 7.15
CA LYS A 5 4.29 -7.90 6.32
C LYS A 5 4.34 -7.26 4.94
N GLY A 6 5.52 -6.82 4.53
CA GLY A 6 5.78 -6.34 3.18
C GLY A 6 6.29 -7.45 2.26
N LYS A 7 7.07 -7.06 1.26
CA LYS A 7 7.78 -7.96 0.35
C LYS A 7 8.63 -8.98 1.13
N ASN A 8 8.64 -10.23 0.67
CA ASN A 8 9.39 -11.34 1.28
C ASN A 8 9.06 -11.56 2.76
N GLU A 9 7.80 -11.31 3.15
CA GLU A 9 7.32 -11.44 4.53
C GLU A 9 8.05 -10.58 5.57
N LYS A 10 8.81 -9.56 5.13
CA LYS A 10 9.52 -8.66 6.03
C LYS A 10 8.54 -7.86 6.87
N LEU A 11 8.66 -7.96 8.20
CA LEU A 11 7.88 -7.19 9.13
C LEU A 11 8.34 -5.73 9.15
N SER A 12 7.41 -4.82 8.92
CA SER A 12 7.61 -3.37 8.94
C SER A 12 6.58 -2.71 9.85
N LEU A 13 7.02 -1.72 10.63
CA LEU A 13 6.13 -0.90 11.45
C LEU A 13 5.67 0.32 10.65
N ILE A 14 4.35 0.55 10.63
CA ILE A 14 3.73 1.70 9.98
C ILE A 14 3.00 2.57 11.01
N SER A 15 3.01 3.88 10.78
CA SER A 15 2.28 4.88 11.54
C SER A 15 0.76 4.71 11.40
N SER A 16 0.00 5.41 12.24
CA SER A 16 -1.46 5.34 12.17
C SER A 16 -2.04 5.93 10.88
N LEU A 17 -1.33 6.88 10.24
CA LEU A 17 -1.76 7.46 8.96
C LEU A 17 -1.50 6.49 7.81
N GLU A 18 -0.31 5.93 7.75
CA GLU A 18 0.05 4.89 6.78
C GLU A 18 -0.85 3.67 6.92
N ALA A 19 -1.21 3.27 8.14
CA ALA A 19 -2.13 2.16 8.39
C ALA A 19 -3.51 2.39 7.76
N LYS A 20 -4.03 3.62 7.74
CA LYS A 20 -5.32 3.91 7.07
C LYS A 20 -5.24 3.65 5.57
N ILE A 21 -4.14 4.06 4.93
CA ILE A 21 -3.93 3.85 3.49
C ILE A 21 -3.68 2.37 3.19
N PHE A 22 -2.86 1.72 4.00
CA PHE A 22 -2.63 0.28 3.88
C PHE A 22 -3.94 -0.51 3.97
N ASN A 23 -4.79 -0.22 4.95
CA ASN A 23 -6.09 -0.87 5.10
C ASN A 23 -6.98 -0.64 3.87
N LYS A 24 -7.07 0.59 3.37
CA LYS A 24 -7.84 0.92 2.16
C LYS A 24 -7.36 0.10 0.94
N ILE A 25 -6.04 -0.01 0.76
CA ILE A 25 -5.45 -0.84 -0.31
C ILE A 25 -5.76 -2.34 -0.09
N GLU A 26 -5.75 -2.80 1.16
CA GLU A 26 -6.03 -4.19 1.55
C GLU A 26 -7.51 -4.55 1.30
N GLU A 27 -8.43 -3.66 1.68
CA GLU A 27 -9.88 -3.81 1.51
C GLU A 27 -10.31 -3.75 0.04
N ASP A 28 -9.83 -2.74 -0.71
CA ASP A 28 -10.18 -2.58 -2.13
C ASP A 28 -9.40 -3.57 -3.03
N GLY A 29 -8.32 -4.16 -2.50
CA GLY A 29 -7.40 -5.05 -3.23
C GLY A 29 -6.57 -4.35 -4.32
N PHE A 30 -6.91 -3.11 -4.68
CA PHE A 30 -6.22 -2.20 -5.57
C PHE A 30 -6.68 -0.77 -5.31
N LEU A 31 -5.75 0.15 -5.08
CA LEU A 31 -6.08 1.57 -4.95
C LEU A 31 -5.38 2.39 -6.03
N GLU A 32 -6.16 3.05 -6.89
CA GLU A 32 -5.66 3.83 -8.01
C GLU A 32 -5.12 5.20 -7.56
N VAL A 33 -3.98 5.65 -8.11
CA VAL A 33 -3.38 6.96 -7.76
C VAL A 33 -4.31 8.15 -7.99
N ASN A 34 -5.15 8.09 -9.03
CA ASN A 34 -6.07 9.17 -9.38
C ASN A 34 -7.27 9.29 -8.43
N THR A 35 -7.54 8.25 -7.63
CA THR A 35 -8.65 8.24 -6.64
C THR A 35 -8.21 8.73 -5.26
N MET A 36 -6.92 9.00 -5.10
CA MET A 36 -6.29 9.44 -3.86
C MET A 36 -6.00 10.92 -3.88
N SER A 37 -6.17 11.58 -2.73
CA SER A 37 -5.64 12.93 -2.51
C SER A 37 -4.10 12.94 -2.57
N GLU A 38 -3.51 14.12 -2.74
CA GLU A 38 -2.05 14.30 -2.78
C GLU A 38 -1.35 13.71 -1.55
N ARG A 39 -1.94 13.92 -0.36
CA ARG A 39 -1.43 13.36 0.90
C ARG A 39 -1.48 11.83 0.93
N GLU A 40 -2.57 11.24 0.47
CA GLU A 40 -2.69 9.78 0.38
C GLU A 40 -1.68 9.20 -0.61
N ASN A 41 -1.49 9.85 -1.75
CA ASN A 41 -0.48 9.49 -2.74
C ASN A 41 0.94 9.55 -2.16
N PHE A 42 1.26 10.60 -1.40
CA PHE A 42 2.54 10.70 -0.71
C PHE A 42 2.78 9.54 0.28
N LEU A 43 1.78 9.20 1.09
CA LEU A 43 1.87 8.09 2.04
C LEU A 43 1.98 6.73 1.34
N ALA A 44 1.22 6.52 0.26
CA ALA A 44 1.28 5.29 -0.52
C ALA A 44 2.64 5.11 -1.22
N ASP A 45 3.24 6.21 -1.69
CA ASP A 45 4.58 6.19 -2.28
C ASP A 45 5.67 5.90 -1.25
N ASP A 46 5.55 6.42 -0.02
CA ASP A 46 6.45 6.07 1.09
C ASP A 46 6.37 4.58 1.45
N LEU A 47 5.15 4.04 1.55
CA LEU A 47 4.92 2.60 1.75
C LEU A 47 5.53 1.76 0.62
N TYR A 48 5.45 2.23 -0.63
CA TYR A 48 6.05 1.56 -1.78
C TYR A 48 7.58 1.56 -1.70
N LYS A 49 8.20 2.71 -1.41
CA LYS A 49 9.65 2.84 -1.22
C LYS A 49 10.20 1.94 -0.11
N ARG A 50 9.36 1.61 0.86
CA ARG A 50 9.69 0.73 1.99
C ARG A 50 9.38 -0.75 1.75
N ASP A 51 9.03 -1.13 0.52
CA ASP A 51 8.62 -2.49 0.13
C ASP A 51 7.41 -3.02 0.94
N ILE A 52 6.51 -2.14 1.41
CA ILE A 52 5.32 -2.52 2.19
C ILE A 52 4.12 -2.76 1.28
N VAL A 53 4.00 -1.97 0.21
CA VAL A 53 3.03 -2.16 -0.87
C VAL A 53 3.76 -2.25 -2.19
N LYS A 54 3.12 -2.82 -3.22
CA LYS A 54 3.65 -2.84 -4.58
C LYS A 54 2.86 -1.91 -5.48
N LYS A 55 3.58 -1.15 -6.32
CA LYS A 55 2.98 -0.36 -7.39
C LYS A 55 2.70 -1.28 -8.57
N VAL A 56 1.47 -1.26 -9.09
CA VAL A 56 1.05 -2.10 -10.22
C VAL A 56 0.36 -1.24 -11.26
N ARG A 57 0.51 -1.63 -12.53
CA ARG A 57 -0.22 -1.05 -13.65
C ARG A 57 -1.26 -2.06 -14.13
N ARG A 58 -2.51 -1.63 -14.27
CA ARG A 58 -3.61 -2.47 -14.75
C ARG A 58 -4.49 -1.66 -15.69
N ASP A 59 -4.80 -2.20 -16.87
CA ASP A 59 -5.82 -1.65 -17.78
C ASP A 59 -5.76 -0.12 -17.95
N ASN A 60 -4.53 0.38 -18.12
CA ASN A 60 -4.18 1.80 -18.29
C ASN A 60 -4.17 2.69 -17.03
N THR A 61 -4.48 2.16 -15.86
CA THR A 61 -4.35 2.87 -14.57
C THR A 61 -3.14 2.39 -13.76
N ILE A 62 -2.65 3.25 -12.89
CA ILE A 62 -1.53 2.98 -11.98
C ILE A 62 -2.10 3.00 -10.55
N GLY A 63 -1.65 2.10 -9.71
CA GLY A 63 -2.08 2.08 -8.32
C GLY A 63 -1.21 1.19 -7.45
N TYR A 64 -1.67 0.96 -6.23
CA TYR A 64 -0.97 0.17 -5.23
C TYR A 64 -1.77 -1.07 -4.84
N LYS A 65 -1.05 -2.14 -4.47
CA LYS A 65 -1.59 -3.37 -3.89
C LYS A 65 -0.77 -3.80 -2.70
N THR A 66 -1.39 -4.47 -1.74
CA THR A 66 -0.66 -5.20 -0.69
C THR A 66 0.02 -6.44 -1.27
N PHE A 67 1.05 -6.93 -0.59
CA PHE A 67 1.57 -8.27 -0.82
C PHE A 67 0.57 -9.26 -0.22
N LYS A 68 0.07 -10.22 -1.01
CA LYS A 68 -0.80 -11.27 -0.48
C LYS A 68 -0.01 -12.05 0.58
N LYS A 69 -0.64 -12.36 1.70
CA LYS A 69 -0.21 -13.49 2.53
C LYS A 69 -0.51 -14.73 1.71
N GLU A 70 0.51 -15.49 1.33
CA GLU A 70 0.29 -16.90 1.01
C GLU A 70 -0.09 -17.56 2.34
N ASP A 71 -1.27 -18.17 2.37
CA ASP A 71 -1.77 -19.03 3.47
C ASP A 71 -1.06 -20.38 3.42
#